data_AF-A0A7W4BKU3-F1
#
_entry.id   AF-A0A7W4BKU3-F1
#
_cell.length_a   1.000
_cell.length_b   1.000
_cell.length_c   1.000
_cell.angle_alpha   90.00
_cell.angle_beta   90.00
_cell.angle_gamma   90.00
#
_symmetry.space_group_name_H-M   'P 1'
#
loop_
_entity.id
_entity.type
_entity.pdbx_description
1 polymer ?
#
loop_
_entity_poly.entity_id
_entity_poly.type
_entity_poly.pdbx_seq_one_letter_code
_entity_poly.pdbx_strand_id
1 'polypeptide(L)' 'MNKLNRIFKVGAREIDAPLPNGSLQENVDQLMINFPMFRFTHILEVDGIPQSDGSILYEVELPPCKTNG' A
#
# COMPACT_ATOMS: atom_id res chain seq x y z
N MET A 1 11.98 5.81 18.12
CA MET A 1 11.96 5.58 16.66
C MET A 1 10.71 6.25 16.13
N ASN A 2 10.83 7.15 15.15
CA ASN A 2 9.67 7.82 14.56
C ASN A 2 8.79 6.78 13.87
N LYS A 3 7.55 6.68 14.32
CA LYS A 3 6.53 5.79 13.77
C LYS A 3 6.06 6.38 12.44
N LEU A 4 6.46 5.78 11.32
CA LEU A 4 5.97 6.20 10.00
C LEU A 4 4.58 5.60 9.82
N ASN A 5 3.55 6.44 9.85
CA ASN A 5 2.19 6.00 9.55
C ASN A 5 2.06 5.79 8.05
N ARG A 6 1.89 4.54 7.60
CA ARG A 6 1.79 4.20 6.18
C ARG A 6 0.34 3.86 5.83
N ILE A 7 -0.13 4.40 4.71
CA ILE A 7 -1.47 4.16 4.17
C ILE A 7 -1.30 3.58 2.76
N PHE A 8 -2.03 2.51 2.46
CA PHE A 8 -2.06 1.88 1.15
C PHE A 8 -3.38 2.17 0.45
N LYS A 9 -3.32 2.83 -0.71
CA LYS A 9 -4.49 3.17 -1.51
C LYS A 9 -4.70 2.14 -2.61
N VAL A 10 -5.80 1.41 -2.54
CA VAL A 10 -6.21 0.41 -3.52
C VAL A 10 -7.48 0.89 -4.22
N GLY A 11 -7.33 1.51 -5.39
CA GLY A 11 -8.44 2.18 -6.07
C GLY A 11 -9.05 3.28 -5.20
N ALA A 12 -10.31 3.13 -4.80
CA ALA A 12 -11.02 4.09 -3.94
C ALA A 12 -10.88 3.81 -2.44
N ARG A 13 -10.20 2.73 -2.04
CA ARG A 13 -10.08 2.31 -0.65
C ARG A 13 -8.69 2.65 -0.09
N GLU A 14 -8.67 3.18 1.12
CA GLU A 14 -7.45 3.34 1.91
C GLU A 14 -7.37 2.26 3.00
N ILE A 15 -6.17 1.75 3.22
CA ILE A 15 -5.89 0.66 4.16
C ILE A 15 -4.69 1.07 5.00
N ASP A 16 -4.87 1.15 6.31
CA ASP A 16 -3.76 1.39 7.24
C ASP A 16 -2.77 0.22 7.25
N ALA A 17 -1.49 0.52 7.43
CA ALA A 17 -0.45 -0.47 7.64
C ALA A 17 -0.77 -1.38 8.83
N PRO A 18 -0.94 -2.71 8.63
CA PRO A 18 -1.28 -3.64 9.70
C PRO A 18 -0.13 -3.83 10.70
N LEU A 19 1.11 -3.54 10.31
CA LEU A 19 2.31 -3.62 11.14
C LEU A 19 2.88 -2.19 11.33
N PRO A 20 2.49 -1.47 12.39
CA PRO A 20 2.87 -0.07 12.58
C PRO A 20 4.38 0.18 12.76
N ASN A 21 5.11 -0.87 13.18
CA ASN A 21 6.56 -0.85 13.34
C ASN A 21 7.27 -1.72 12.28
N GLY A 22 6.50 -2.35 11.39
CA GLY A 22 7.05 -3.15 10.30
C GLY A 22 7.66 -2.27 9.22
N SER A 23 8.58 -2.85 8.48
CA SER A 23 9.04 -2.33 7.20
C SER A 23 7.89 -2.23 6.18
N LEU A 24 8.11 -1.51 5.09
CA LEU A 24 7.19 -1.47 3.96
C LEU A 24 6.91 -2.88 3.44
N GLN A 25 7.96 -3.69 3.24
CA GLN A 25 7.83 -5.06 2.72
C GLN A 25 7.01 -5.96 3.65
N GLU A 26 7.26 -5.94 4.96
CA GLU A 26 6.49 -6.76 5.91
C GLU A 26 5.00 -6.39 5.91
N ASN A 27 4.67 -5.11 5.74
CA ASN A 27 3.29 -4.68 5.59
C ASN A 27 2.67 -5.19 4.30
N VAL A 28 3.39 -5.13 3.17
CA VAL A 28 2.96 -5.68 1.88
C VAL A 28 2.73 -7.20 1.98
N ASP A 29 3.63 -7.92 2.64
CA ASP A 29 3.55 -9.37 2.88
C ASP A 29 2.31 -9.75 3.71
N GLN A 30 1.96 -8.95 4.72
CA GLN A 30 0.73 -9.17 5.48
C GLN A 30 -0.52 -8.84 4.66
N LEU A 31 -0.50 -7.72 3.91
CA LEU A 31 -1.65 -7.28 3.14
C LEU A 31 -1.98 -8.26 2.01
N MET A 32 -0.97 -8.84 1.34
CA MET A 32 -1.19 -9.77 0.23
C MET A 32 -1.91 -11.09 0.60
N ILE A 33 -2.04 -11.39 1.89
CA ILE A 33 -2.84 -12.52 2.38
C ILE A 33 -4.32 -12.30 2.04
N ASN A 34 -4.82 -11.08 2.27
CA ASN A 34 -6.24 -10.72 2.11
C ASN A 34 -6.50 -9.88 0.85
N PHE A 35 -5.46 -9.24 0.31
CA PHE A 35 -5.52 -8.29 -0.78
C PHE A 35 -4.58 -8.76 -1.92
N PRO A 36 -5.05 -9.66 -2.83
CA PRO A 36 -4.19 -10.27 -3.86
C PRO A 36 -3.49 -9.29 -4.82
N MET A 37 -4.02 -8.08 -5.01
CA MET A 37 -3.42 -7.00 -5.80
C MET A 37 -1.99 -6.66 -5.37
N PHE A 38 -1.68 -6.79 -4.08
CA PHE A 38 -0.32 -6.58 -3.55
C PHE A 38 0.70 -7.62 -4.05
N ARG A 39 0.27 -8.74 -4.64
CA ARG A 39 1.17 -9.72 -5.26
C ARG A 39 1.64 -9.31 -6.65
N PHE A 40 0.94 -8.36 -7.28
CA PHE A 40 1.21 -7.90 -8.64
C PHE A 40 1.80 -6.50 -8.68
N THR A 41 1.61 -5.71 -7.62
CA THR A 41 2.23 -4.39 -7.48
C THR A 41 3.55 -4.51 -6.76
N HIS A 42 4.62 -3.93 -7.31
CA HIS A 42 5.87 -3.73 -6.58
C HIS A 42 5.87 -2.31 -6.00
N ILE A 43 5.79 -2.20 -4.66
CA ILE A 43 5.72 -0.92 -3.96
C ILE A 43 7.11 -0.59 -3.41
N LEU A 44 7.68 0.54 -3.82
CA LEU A 44 8.99 0.99 -3.39
C LEU A 44 8.87 2.16 -2.41
N GLU A 45 9.88 2.33 -1.56
CA GLU A 45 9.92 3.46 -0.60
C GLU A 45 9.89 4.82 -1.31
N VAL A 46 10.46 4.90 -2.53
CA VAL A 46 10.49 6.13 -3.34
C VAL A 46 9.11 6.53 -3.88
N ASP A 47 8.16 5.59 -3.92
CA ASP A 47 6.79 5.84 -4.40
C ASP A 47 5.91 6.48 -3.30
N GLY A 48 6.43 6.62 -2.08
CA GLY A 48 5.72 7.17 -0.94
C GLY A 48 5.37 8.64 -1.12
N ILE A 49 4.09 8.97 -1.07
CA ILE A 49 3.57 10.33 -1.17
C ILE A 49 3.32 10.86 0.26
N PRO A 50 4.13 11.80 0.77
CA PRO A 50 3.91 12.37 2.09
C PRO A 50 2.60 13.15 2.13
N GLN A 51 1.82 12.94 3.18
CA GLN A 51 0.54 13.60 3.41
C GLN A 51 0.69 14.73 4.45
N SER A 52 -0.28 15.63 4.49
CA SER A 52 -0.28 16.77 5.42
C SER A 52 -0.37 16.38 6.90
N ASP A 53 -0.87 15.18 7.20
CA ASP A 53 -0.98 14.62 8.55
C ASP A 53 0.30 13.89 9.02
N GLY A 54 1.34 13.87 8.17
CA GLY A 54 2.59 13.18 8.44
C GLY A 54 2.58 11.68 8.11
N SER A 55 1.51 11.17 7.53
CA SER A 55 1.48 9.82 6.95
C SER A 55 2.15 9.77 5.58
N ILE A 56 2.47 8.56 5.12
CA ILE A 56 2.98 8.29 3.78
C ILE A 56 1.97 7.40 3.06
N LEU A 57 1.47 7.87 1.93
CA LEU A 57 0.53 7.14 1.09
C LEU A 57 1.27 6.41 -0.03
N TYR A 58 0.96 5.14 -0.22
CA TYR A 58 1.44 4.32 -1.34
C TYR A 58 0.26 3.90 -2.20
N GLU A 59 0.34 4.15 -3.51
CA GLU A 59 -0.69 3.73 -4.46
C GLU A 59 -0.43 2.29 -4.91
N VAL A 60 -1.47 1.46 -4.86
CA VAL A 60 -1.41 0.05 -5.25
C VAL A 60 -2.03 -0.11 -6.61
N GLU A 61 -1.26 -0.61 -7.57
CA GLU A 61 -1.73 -0.85 -8.92
C GLU A 61 -2.77 -1.97 -8.93
N LEU A 62 -3.95 -1.66 -9.46
CA LEU A 62 -4.96 -2.66 -9.71
C LEU A 62 -4.65 -3.36 -11.04
N PRO A 63 -4.72 -4.71 -11.09
CA PRO A 63 -4.59 -5.40 -12.36
C PRO A 63 -5.68 -4.89 -13.33
N PRO A 64 -5.37 -4.75 -14.63
CA PRO A 64 -6.31 -4.21 -15.59
C PRO A 64 -7.60 -5.02 -15.59
N CYS A 65 -8.74 -4.36 -15.39
CA CYS A 65 -10.04 -4.99 -15.61
C CYS A 65 -10.17 -5.33 -17.09
N LYS A 66 -10.42 -6.61 -17.40
CA LYS A 66 -10.81 -7.01 -18.76
C LYS A 66 -12.09 -6.26 -19.12
N THR A 67 -11.98 -5.25 -19.99
CA THR A 67 -13.12 -4.67 -20.67
C THR A 67 -13.43 -5.60 -21.84
N ASN A 68 -14.56 -6.30 -21.78
CA ASN A 68 -15.07 -6.97 -22.96
C ASN A 68 -15.51 -5.87 -23.93
N GLY A 69 -14.79 -5.74 -25.05
CA GLY A 69 -15.16 -4.87 -26.17
C GLY A 69 -16.38 -5.39 -26.91
#